data_AF-A0A800C5L2-F1
#
_entry.id   AF-A0A800C5L2-F1
#
_cell.length_a   1.000
_cell.length_b   1.000
_cell.length_c   1.000
_cell.angle_alpha   90.00
_cell.angle_beta   90.00
_cell.angle_gamma   90.00
#
_symmetry.space_group_name_H-M   'P 1'
#
loop_
_entity.id
_entity.type
_entity.pdbx_description
1 polymer ?
#
loop_
_entity_poly.entity_id
_entity_poly.type
_entity_poly.pdbx_seq_one_letter_code
_entity_poly.pdbx_strand_id
1 'polypeptide(L)'
;MEQEKTREATPSDTRVEVLLREYELCTSDANHLEEVIWTTAGVLITASIAGVGFLGGTIPASARPYDYLLRVGIALLSVIFVWSWKIIASRWYSIQRMMYYRIIEIEEELDMYKERYISYLDKAVEGKTHPQSQRINAMIEAMRAKHRPGGVRRTVNRISWILTVMWLILKFGITQKHLVLDPFCGVGTTNLTCKQNAIDSIGLDSNPLAVLASKVKTANYNLPELTKAVKTALKWKFKKP
;
A
#
# COMPACT_ATOMS: atom_id res chain seq x y z
N MET A 1 -50.98 7.66 -23.26
CA MET A 1 -50.87 7.89 -21.80
C MET A 1 -50.49 6.57 -21.17
N GLU A 2 -49.20 6.29 -21.20
CA GLU A 2 -48.61 5.07 -20.67
C GLU A 2 -48.44 5.28 -19.18
N GLN A 3 -49.21 4.53 -18.38
CA GLN A 3 -49.20 4.64 -16.94
C GLN A 3 -47.82 4.22 -16.43
N GLU A 4 -47.02 5.20 -16.02
CA GLU A 4 -45.81 5.02 -15.22
C GLU A 4 -46.23 4.44 -13.88
N LYS A 5 -46.30 3.11 -13.84
CA LYS A 5 -46.65 2.33 -12.65
C LYS A 5 -45.49 2.50 -11.67
N THR A 6 -45.66 3.42 -10.70
CA THR A 6 -44.78 3.58 -9.55
C THR A 6 -44.71 2.22 -8.85
N ARG A 7 -43.64 1.46 -9.10
CA ARG A 7 -43.37 0.23 -8.38
C ARG A 7 -43.02 0.64 -6.94
N GLU A 8 -43.87 0.28 -5.99
CA GLU A 8 -43.51 0.37 -4.57
C GLU A 8 -42.21 -0.40 -4.35
N ALA A 9 -41.20 0.29 -3.82
CA ALA A 9 -39.89 -0.30 -3.57
C ALA A 9 -40.06 -1.47 -2.60
N THR A 10 -39.58 -2.65 -3.00
CA THR A 10 -39.62 -3.83 -2.13
C THR A 10 -38.64 -3.63 -0.96
N PRO A 11 -38.85 -4.24 0.22
CA PRO A 11 -37.93 -4.11 1.36
C PRO A 11 -36.47 -4.49 1.01
N SER A 12 -36.29 -5.36 0.02
CA SER A 12 -35.00 -5.70 -0.58
C SER A 12 -34.37 -4.55 -1.36
N ASP A 13 -35.14 -3.76 -2.11
CA ASP A 13 -34.62 -2.59 -2.83
C ASP A 13 -34.10 -1.52 -1.86
N THR A 14 -34.81 -1.28 -0.76
CA THR A 14 -34.38 -0.33 0.27
C THR A 14 -33.11 -0.78 0.98
N ARG A 15 -32.98 -2.08 1.31
CA ARG A 15 -31.76 -2.63 1.91
C ARG A 15 -30.56 -2.49 0.98
N VAL A 16 -30.74 -2.76 -0.31
CA VAL A 16 -29.69 -2.62 -1.32
C VAL A 16 -29.23 -1.17 -1.43
N GLU A 17 -30.15 -0.21 -1.50
CA GLU A 17 -29.82 1.23 -1.53
C GLU A 17 -29.05 1.69 -0.28
N VAL A 18 -29.44 1.22 0.91
CA VAL A 18 -28.74 1.54 2.17
C VAL A 18 -27.32 0.99 2.18
N LEU A 19 -27.13 -0.27 1.79
CA LEU A 19 -25.82 -0.90 1.71
C LEU A 19 -24.91 -0.21 0.69
N LEU A 20 -25.45 0.14 -0.48
CA LEU A 20 -24.73 0.91 -1.50
C LEU A 20 -24.31 2.29 -0.98
N ARG A 21 -25.19 2.96 -0.23
CA ARG A 21 -24.86 4.25 0.37
C ARG A 21 -23.77 4.13 1.43
N GLU A 22 -23.81 3.06 2.22
CA GLU A 22 -22.77 2.74 3.21
C GLU A 22 -21.42 2.45 2.53
N TYR A 23 -21.42 1.74 1.40
CA TYR A 23 -20.25 1.49 0.57
C TYR A 23 -19.63 2.80 0.06
N GLU A 24 -20.44 3.72 -0.45
CA GLU A 24 -20.00 5.05 -0.91
C GLU A 24 -19.33 5.85 0.23
N LEU A 25 -19.96 5.86 1.40
CA LEU A 25 -19.44 6.55 2.58
C LEU A 25 -18.11 5.97 3.04
N CYS A 26 -18.04 4.64 3.22
CA CYS A 26 -16.80 3.97 3.63
C CYS A 26 -15.67 4.20 2.63
N THR A 27 -15.98 4.22 1.34
CA THR A 27 -15.00 4.49 0.28
C THR A 27 -14.52 5.93 0.31
N SER A 28 -15.44 6.89 0.44
CA SER A 28 -15.12 8.32 0.51
C SER A 28 -14.26 8.63 1.75
N ASP A 29 -14.64 8.10 2.90
CA ASP A 29 -13.95 8.32 4.17
C ASP A 29 -12.57 7.65 4.19
N ALA A 30 -12.43 6.46 3.60
CA ALA A 30 -11.13 5.81 3.44
C ALA A 30 -10.17 6.62 2.55
N ASN A 31 -10.68 7.18 1.44
CA ASN A 31 -9.89 8.03 0.55
C ASN A 31 -9.50 9.36 1.20
N HIS A 32 -10.43 10.00 1.90
CA HIS A 32 -10.16 11.23 2.64
C HIS A 32 -9.11 10.98 3.74
N LEU A 33 -9.23 9.89 4.49
CA LEU A 33 -8.26 9.53 5.52
C LEU A 33 -6.88 9.25 4.92
N GLU A 34 -6.82 8.62 3.74
CA GLU A 34 -5.58 8.40 3.00
C GLU A 34 -4.93 9.72 2.54
N GLU A 35 -5.72 10.70 2.09
CA GLU A 35 -5.24 12.03 1.74
C GLU A 35 -4.70 12.79 2.96
N VAL A 36 -5.38 12.71 4.11
CA VAL A 36 -4.91 13.27 5.38
C VAL A 36 -3.60 12.63 5.83
N ILE A 37 -3.45 11.31 5.68
CA ILE A 37 -2.19 10.61 5.98
C ILE A 37 -1.05 11.11 5.07
N TRP A 38 -1.29 11.32 3.78
CA TRP A 38 -0.28 11.83 2.85
C TRP A 38 0.16 13.26 3.12
N THR A 39 -0.81 14.15 3.29
CA THR A 39 -0.55 15.58 3.51
C THR A 39 0.23 15.76 4.81
N THR A 40 -0.17 15.08 5.89
CA THR A 40 0.55 15.12 7.17
C THR A 40 1.93 14.48 7.08
N ALA A 41 2.09 13.35 6.37
CA ALA A 41 3.40 12.74 6.12
C ALA A 41 4.35 13.69 5.39
N GLY A 42 3.87 14.36 4.34
CA GLY A 42 4.65 15.31 3.54
C GLY A 42 5.14 16.50 4.36
N VAL A 43 4.26 17.10 5.16
CA VAL A 43 4.62 18.21 6.08
C VAL A 43 5.69 17.77 7.06
N LEU A 44 5.55 16.57 7.65
CA LEU A 44 6.47 16.06 8.66
C LEU A 44 7.84 15.67 8.11
N ILE A 45 7.87 15.03 6.94
CA ILE A 45 9.13 14.71 6.26
C ILE A 45 9.87 16.01 5.92
N THR A 46 9.15 17.00 5.39
CA THR A 46 9.74 18.30 5.03
C THR A 46 10.29 19.02 6.28
N ALA A 47 9.53 19.06 7.37
CA ALA A 47 9.97 19.66 8.64
C ALA A 47 11.17 18.91 9.24
N SER A 48 11.20 17.59 9.16
CA SER A 48 12.30 16.78 9.67
C SER A 48 13.59 16.98 8.87
N ILE A 49 13.50 17.07 7.53
CA ILE A 49 14.65 17.36 6.66
C ILE A 49 15.22 18.75 6.97
N ALA A 50 14.37 19.76 7.20
CA ALA A 50 14.82 21.08 7.60
C ALA A 50 15.55 21.05 8.96
N GLY A 51 15.05 20.29 9.94
CA GLY A 51 15.70 20.10 11.24
C GLY A 51 17.06 19.38 11.14
N VAL A 52 17.18 18.36 10.28
CA VAL A 52 18.45 17.65 10.02
C VAL A 52 19.43 18.52 9.23
N GLY A 53 18.96 19.32 8.27
CA GLY A 53 19.80 20.29 7.56
C GLY A 53 20.43 21.33 8.50
N PHE A 54 19.71 21.72 9.56
CA PHE A 54 20.22 22.61 10.60
C PHE A 54 21.38 21.98 11.42
N LEU A 55 21.44 20.65 11.53
CA LEU A 55 22.58 19.95 12.13
C LEU A 55 23.83 20.00 11.24
N GLY A 56 23.64 19.88 9.92
CA GLY A 56 24.72 19.90 8.92
C GLY A 56 25.18 21.30 8.49
N GLY A 57 24.47 22.35 8.87
CA GLY A 57 24.82 23.74 8.58
C GLY A 57 26.12 24.18 9.26
N THR A 58 26.85 25.11 8.64
CA THR A 58 28.13 25.62 9.15
C THR A 58 27.97 26.13 10.58
N ILE A 59 28.86 25.69 11.46
CA ILE A 59 28.94 26.19 12.83
C ILE A 59 29.78 27.48 12.76
N PRO A 60 29.33 28.61 13.34
CA PRO A 60 30.14 29.81 13.37
C PRO A 60 31.49 29.53 14.04
N ALA A 61 32.57 30.14 13.52
CA ALA A 61 33.94 29.89 13.98
C ALA A 61 34.15 30.17 15.49
N SER A 62 33.25 30.94 16.11
CA SER A 62 33.18 31.24 17.54
C SER A 62 31.95 30.60 18.22
N ALA A 63 31.70 29.32 17.97
CA ALA A 63 30.55 28.62 18.55
C ALA A 63 30.62 28.54 20.08
N ARG A 64 29.52 28.93 20.71
CA ARG A 64 29.35 28.83 22.16
C ARG A 64 28.76 27.45 22.51
N PRO A 65 28.91 26.97 23.75
CA PRO A 65 28.36 25.68 24.19
C PRO A 65 26.84 25.55 23.95
N TYR A 66 26.10 26.66 24.06
CA TYR A 66 24.65 26.71 23.82
C TYR A 66 24.26 26.40 22.37
N ASP A 67 25.13 26.65 21.39
CA ASP A 67 24.83 26.42 19.96
C ASP A 67 24.71 24.91 19.66
N TYR A 68 25.57 24.10 20.29
CA TYR A 68 25.50 22.64 20.21
C TYR A 68 24.30 22.09 20.96
N LEU A 69 24.01 22.63 22.15
CA LEU A 69 22.87 22.21 22.97
C LEU A 69 21.54 22.47 22.25
N LEU A 70 21.41 23.62 21.59
CA LEU A 70 20.26 23.99 20.79
C LEU A 70 20.07 23.03 19.60
N ARG A 71 21.15 22.71 18.87
CA ARG A 71 21.13 21.76 17.75
C ARG A 71 20.67 20.36 18.18
N VAL A 72 21.23 19.83 19.27
CA VAL A 72 20.83 18.53 19.82
C VAL A 72 19.36 18.56 20.29
N GLY A 73 18.93 19.66 20.92
CA GLY A 73 17.53 19.86 21.33
C GLY A 73 16.55 19.81 20.15
N ILE A 74 16.86 20.53 19.07
CA ILE A 74 16.05 20.55 17.83
C ILE A 74 16.00 19.16 17.19
N ALA A 75 17.12 18.42 17.20
CA ALA A 75 17.17 17.06 16.66
C ALA A 75 16.28 16.09 17.47
N LEU A 76 16.36 16.14 18.80
CA LEU A 76 15.55 15.31 19.69
C LEU A 76 14.07 15.62 19.53
N LEU A 77 13.71 16.91 19.46
CA LEU A 77 12.32 17.35 19.26
C LEU A 77 11.77 16.87 17.91
N SER A 78 12.60 16.90 16.86
CA SER A 78 12.24 16.36 15.54
C SER A 78 11.95 14.86 15.58
N VAL A 79 12.75 14.08 16.32
CA VAL A 79 12.53 12.63 16.50
C VAL A 79 11.24 12.35 17.27
N ILE A 80 10.98 13.08 18.35
CA ILE A 80 9.74 12.96 19.14
C ILE A 80 8.52 13.24 18.27
N PHE A 81 8.59 14.26 17.42
CA PHE A 81 7.49 14.66 16.54
C PHE A 81 7.16 13.57 15.49
N VAL A 82 8.18 13.00 14.84
CA VAL A 82 8.01 11.87 13.91
C VAL A 82 7.44 10.63 14.62
N TRP A 83 7.91 10.34 15.83
CA TRP A 83 7.44 9.19 16.60
C TRP A 83 5.98 9.35 17.04
N SER A 84 5.62 10.55 17.48
CA SER A 84 4.23 10.91 17.85
C SER A 84 3.30 10.79 16.65
N TRP A 85 3.70 11.28 15.47
CA TRP A 85 2.91 11.10 14.26
C TRP A 85 2.76 9.64 13.85
N LYS A 86 3.83 8.82 13.98
CA LYS A 86 3.75 7.39 13.67
C LYS A 86 2.69 6.68 14.50
N ILE A 87 2.52 7.06 15.77
CA ILE A 87 1.46 6.54 16.64
C ILE A 87 0.08 6.94 16.10
N ILE A 88 -0.11 8.21 15.75
CA ILE A 88 -1.37 8.74 15.20
C ILE A 88 -1.72 8.06 13.88
N ALA A 89 -0.77 7.99 12.94
CA ALA A 89 -0.94 7.32 11.66
C ALA A 89 -1.28 5.84 11.83
N SER A 90 -0.72 5.16 12.84
CA SER A 90 -1.06 3.76 13.16
C SER A 90 -2.52 3.58 13.58
N ARG A 91 -3.10 4.57 14.28
CA ARG A 91 -4.54 4.57 14.62
C ARG A 91 -5.38 4.82 13.37
N TRP A 92 -5.02 5.79 12.54
CA TRP A 92 -5.72 6.05 11.28
C TRP A 92 -5.70 4.84 10.33
N TYR A 93 -4.58 4.13 10.20
CA TYR A 93 -4.54 2.87 9.45
C TYR A 93 -5.45 1.79 10.01
N SER A 94 -5.73 1.81 11.32
CA SER A 94 -6.67 0.87 11.94
C SER A 94 -8.11 1.20 11.57
N ILE A 95 -8.46 2.49 11.55
CA ILE A 95 -9.78 2.98 11.10
C ILE A 95 -9.96 2.70 9.60
N GLN A 96 -8.94 2.97 8.79
CA GLN A 96 -8.94 2.67 7.36
C GLN A 96 -9.16 1.18 7.09
N ARG A 97 -8.54 0.29 7.88
CA ARG A 97 -8.77 -1.16 7.79
C ARG A 97 -10.22 -1.52 8.10
N MET A 98 -10.81 -0.95 9.14
CA MET A 98 -12.22 -1.17 9.47
C MET A 98 -13.14 -0.80 8.30
N MET A 99 -12.91 0.37 7.67
CA MET A 99 -13.67 0.79 6.50
C MET A 99 -13.50 -0.18 5.32
N TYR A 100 -12.28 -0.67 5.06
CA TYR A 100 -12.08 -1.70 4.02
C TYR A 100 -12.75 -3.04 4.35
N TYR A 101 -12.74 -3.47 5.61
CA TYR A 101 -13.44 -4.70 6.00
C TYR A 101 -14.95 -4.56 5.80
N ARG A 102 -15.52 -3.40 6.15
CA ARG A 102 -16.94 -3.11 5.94
C ARG A 102 -17.30 -3.03 4.45
N ILE A 103 -16.42 -2.42 3.64
CA ILE A 103 -16.56 -2.42 2.17
C ILE A 103 -16.61 -3.85 1.63
N ILE A 104 -15.72 -4.74 2.09
CA ILE A 104 -15.69 -6.15 1.67
C ILE A 104 -16.96 -6.89 2.12
N GLU A 105 -17.45 -6.61 3.32
CA GLU A 105 -18.69 -7.22 3.85
C GLU A 105 -19.92 -6.77 3.03
N ILE A 106 -20.02 -5.48 2.71
CA ILE A 106 -21.09 -4.94 1.86
C ILE A 106 -20.98 -5.50 0.43
N GLU A 107 -19.77 -5.65 -0.09
CA GLU A 107 -19.50 -6.32 -1.35
C GLU A 107 -20.00 -7.77 -1.35
N GLU A 108 -19.77 -8.52 -0.27
CA GLU A 108 -20.28 -9.89 -0.11
C GLU A 108 -21.81 -9.93 0.03
N GLU A 109 -22.42 -8.96 0.72
CA GLU A 109 -23.86 -8.91 0.94
C GLU A 109 -24.66 -8.45 -0.30
N LEU A 110 -24.05 -7.60 -1.13
CA LEU A 110 -24.61 -7.11 -2.39
C LEU A 110 -24.16 -7.90 -3.62
N ASP A 111 -23.39 -8.97 -3.42
CA ASP A 111 -22.86 -9.80 -4.50
C ASP A 111 -21.97 -9.00 -5.47
N MET A 112 -21.35 -7.93 -4.98
CA MET A 112 -20.44 -7.06 -5.73
C MET A 112 -19.00 -7.54 -5.50
N TYR A 113 -18.26 -7.78 -6.58
CA TYR A 113 -16.79 -7.97 -6.59
C TYR A 113 -16.12 -9.21 -5.99
N LYS A 114 -16.87 -10.24 -5.59
CA LYS A 114 -16.32 -11.62 -5.48
C LYS A 114 -17.02 -12.64 -6.35
N GLU A 115 -18.25 -12.35 -6.75
CA GLU A 115 -19.04 -13.10 -7.72
C GLU A 115 -18.34 -13.34 -9.05
N ARG A 116 -17.31 -12.60 -9.45
CA ARG A 116 -16.62 -12.89 -10.72
C ARG A 116 -15.87 -14.21 -10.68
N TYR A 117 -15.21 -14.58 -9.60
CA TYR A 117 -14.44 -15.84 -9.60
C TYR A 117 -15.36 -17.07 -9.58
N ILE A 118 -16.47 -16.99 -8.84
CA ILE A 118 -17.48 -18.05 -8.74
C ILE A 118 -18.44 -18.00 -9.94
N SER A 119 -18.89 -16.84 -10.42
CA SER A 119 -19.65 -16.75 -11.68
C SER A 119 -18.82 -17.05 -12.94
N TYR A 120 -17.49 -16.91 -12.94
CA TYR A 120 -16.64 -17.46 -14.02
C TYR A 120 -16.49 -18.99 -13.93
N LEU A 121 -16.66 -19.58 -12.74
CA LEU A 121 -16.77 -21.03 -12.55
C LEU A 121 -18.17 -21.53 -12.94
N ASP A 122 -19.23 -20.85 -12.51
CA ASP A 122 -20.62 -21.19 -12.84
C ASP A 122 -20.94 -20.94 -14.32
N LYS A 123 -20.46 -19.86 -14.94
CA LYS A 123 -20.61 -19.64 -16.41
C LYS A 123 -19.82 -20.62 -17.26
N ALA A 124 -18.78 -21.24 -16.72
CA ALA A 124 -18.08 -22.33 -17.40
C ALA A 124 -18.87 -23.66 -17.31
N VAL A 125 -19.84 -23.75 -16.38
CA VAL A 125 -20.64 -24.94 -16.09
C VAL A 125 -22.06 -24.83 -16.67
N GLU A 126 -22.70 -23.66 -16.67
CA GLU A 126 -24.11 -23.52 -17.08
C GLU A 126 -24.37 -22.22 -17.87
N GLY A 127 -24.77 -22.38 -19.14
CA GLY A 127 -25.01 -21.29 -20.07
C GLY A 127 -26.35 -20.56 -19.90
N LYS A 128 -26.58 -19.84 -18.79
CA LYS A 128 -27.73 -18.92 -18.61
C LYS A 128 -27.37 -17.63 -17.87
N THR A 129 -28.09 -16.53 -18.15
CA THR A 129 -27.83 -15.17 -17.62
C THR A 129 -28.97 -14.62 -16.76
N HIS A 130 -28.67 -14.01 -15.61
CA HIS A 130 -29.66 -13.44 -14.67
C HIS A 130 -29.96 -11.92 -14.89
N PRO A 131 -31.25 -11.47 -14.81
CA PRO A 131 -31.67 -10.10 -15.17
C PRO A 131 -31.39 -8.97 -14.15
N GLN A 132 -31.25 -9.27 -12.85
CA GLN A 132 -31.03 -8.27 -11.78
C GLN A 132 -29.62 -7.65 -11.82
N SER A 133 -28.70 -8.28 -12.54
CA SER A 133 -27.28 -7.92 -12.63
C SER A 133 -27.01 -6.62 -13.38
N GLN A 134 -27.84 -6.23 -14.37
CA GLN A 134 -27.46 -5.15 -15.29
C GLN A 134 -27.46 -3.75 -14.65
N ARG A 135 -28.45 -3.46 -13.79
CA ARG A 135 -28.56 -2.16 -13.10
C ARG A 135 -27.46 -2.00 -12.03
N ILE A 136 -27.18 -3.08 -11.30
CA ILE A 136 -26.10 -3.18 -10.31
C ILE A 136 -24.75 -3.03 -11.02
N ASN A 137 -24.54 -3.69 -12.16
CA ASN A 137 -23.30 -3.61 -12.94
C ASN A 137 -23.02 -2.21 -13.51
N ALA A 138 -24.03 -1.51 -14.03
CA ALA A 138 -23.86 -0.15 -14.54
C ALA A 138 -23.47 0.83 -13.41
N MET A 139 -24.06 0.66 -12.23
CA MET A 139 -23.78 1.50 -11.07
C MET A 139 -22.40 1.19 -10.47
N ILE A 140 -22.02 -0.09 -10.44
CA ILE A 140 -20.68 -0.57 -10.11
C ILE A 140 -19.61 0.08 -10.99
N GLU A 141 -19.79 0.12 -12.31
CA GLU A 141 -18.81 0.70 -13.23
C GLU A 141 -18.65 2.22 -13.02
N ALA A 142 -19.75 2.93 -12.75
CA ALA A 142 -19.70 4.35 -12.39
C ALA A 142 -18.91 4.59 -11.08
N MET A 143 -19.08 3.73 -10.07
CA MET A 143 -18.33 3.81 -8.82
C MET A 143 -16.86 3.44 -8.98
N ARG A 144 -16.54 2.48 -9.86
CA ARG A 144 -15.18 2.04 -10.16
C ARG A 144 -14.33 3.13 -10.78
N ALA A 145 -14.90 3.95 -11.66
CA ALA A 145 -14.23 5.09 -12.27
C ALA A 145 -13.74 6.12 -11.23
N LYS A 146 -14.35 6.13 -10.05
CA LYS A 146 -14.03 7.05 -8.94
C LYS A 146 -13.02 6.46 -7.95
N HIS A 147 -12.83 5.14 -7.94
CA HIS A 147 -11.96 4.44 -6.99
C HIS A 147 -10.50 4.45 -7.47
N ARG A 148 -9.61 5.16 -6.76
CA ARG A 148 -8.16 5.08 -6.96
C ARG A 148 -7.57 4.12 -5.93
N PRO A 149 -7.03 2.95 -6.30
CA PRO A 149 -6.44 2.04 -5.32
C PRO A 149 -5.17 2.67 -4.74
N GLY A 150 -5.28 3.10 -3.49
CA GLY A 150 -4.22 3.73 -2.73
C GLY A 150 -3.15 2.75 -2.25
N GLY A 151 -2.00 2.74 -2.92
CA GLY A 151 -0.78 2.00 -2.50
C GLY A 151 -0.02 2.66 -1.34
N VAL A 152 -0.66 3.56 -0.59
CA VAL A 152 -0.01 4.59 0.22
C VAL A 152 0.67 4.02 1.44
N ARG A 153 0.00 3.12 2.17
CA ARG A 153 0.62 2.39 3.28
C ARG A 153 1.85 1.61 2.83
N ARG A 154 1.83 1.01 1.62
CA ARG A 154 2.98 0.30 1.06
C ARG A 154 4.11 1.27 0.71
N THR A 155 3.80 2.42 0.13
CA THR A 155 4.78 3.45 -0.24
C THR A 155 5.42 4.10 0.99
N VAL A 156 4.62 4.51 1.98
CA VAL A 156 5.09 5.10 3.24
C VAL A 156 5.93 4.11 4.04
N ASN A 157 5.46 2.86 4.19
CA ASN A 157 6.27 1.83 4.86
C ASN A 157 7.54 1.50 4.09
N ARG A 158 7.51 1.43 2.76
CA ARG A 158 8.72 1.21 1.94
C ARG A 158 9.73 2.33 2.10
N ILE A 159 9.31 3.59 2.01
CA ILE A 159 10.21 4.75 2.13
C ILE A 159 10.79 4.82 3.55
N SER A 160 9.96 4.67 4.58
CA SER A 160 10.42 4.67 5.96
C SER A 160 11.40 3.51 6.24
N TRP A 161 11.14 2.32 5.69
CA TRP A 161 12.03 1.17 5.81
C TRP A 161 13.35 1.36 5.05
N ILE A 162 13.31 1.85 3.82
CA ILE A 162 14.51 2.16 3.01
C ILE A 162 15.37 3.19 3.73
N LEU A 163 14.78 4.28 4.24
CA LEU A 163 15.52 5.32 4.97
C LEU A 163 16.14 4.76 6.26
N THR A 164 15.44 3.88 6.97
CA THR A 164 15.96 3.25 8.19
C THR A 164 17.10 2.29 7.89
N VAL A 165 16.97 1.44 6.87
CA VAL A 165 18.03 0.51 6.43
C VAL A 165 19.24 1.28 5.88
N MET A 166 19.01 2.35 5.12
CA MET A 166 20.09 3.21 4.63
C MET A 166 20.82 3.91 5.78
N TRP A 167 20.08 4.40 6.78
CA TRP A 167 20.67 4.98 7.99
C TRP A 167 21.46 3.94 8.81
N LEU A 168 20.96 2.70 8.92
CA LEU A 168 21.68 1.59 9.57
C LEU A 168 23.00 1.30 8.85
N ILE A 169 22.98 1.19 7.51
CA ILE A 169 24.19 0.96 6.69
C ILE A 169 25.22 2.09 6.91
N LEU A 170 24.77 3.35 6.88
CA LEU A 170 25.63 4.52 7.10
C LEU A 170 26.16 4.60 8.55
N LYS A 171 25.32 4.32 9.54
CA LYS A 171 25.69 4.38 10.97
C LYS A 171 26.67 3.28 11.38
N PHE A 172 26.48 2.07 10.86
CA PHE A 172 27.34 0.92 11.18
C PHE A 172 28.55 0.79 10.25
N GLY A 173 28.71 1.71 9.29
CA GLY A 173 29.84 1.68 8.34
C GLY A 173 29.88 0.40 7.53
N ILE A 174 28.71 -0.16 7.20
CA ILE A 174 28.63 -1.44 6.49
C ILE A 174 29.18 -1.25 5.08
N THR A 175 30.32 -1.88 4.83
CA THR A 175 30.99 -1.90 3.52
C THR A 175 30.79 -3.25 2.83
N GLN A 176 31.21 -3.35 1.57
CA GLN A 176 31.17 -4.58 0.75
C GLN A 176 31.92 -5.78 1.38
N LYS A 177 32.69 -5.57 2.45
CA LYS A 177 33.38 -6.62 3.21
C LYS A 177 32.48 -7.34 4.22
N HIS A 178 31.25 -6.87 4.43
CA HIS A 178 30.35 -7.36 5.45
C HIS A 178 29.18 -8.16 4.85
N LEU A 179 28.71 -9.14 5.62
CA LEU A 179 27.57 -9.99 5.28
C LEU A 179 26.36 -9.57 6.11
N VAL A 180 25.25 -9.24 5.45
CA VAL A 180 23.99 -8.84 6.12
C VAL A 180 23.03 -10.03 6.20
N LEU A 181 22.66 -10.43 7.43
CA LEU A 181 21.65 -11.45 7.66
C LEU A 181 20.30 -10.80 7.98
N ASP A 182 19.28 -11.06 7.16
CA ASP A 182 17.90 -10.65 7.38
C ASP A 182 17.03 -11.90 7.69
N PRO A 183 16.72 -12.17 8.97
CA PRO A 183 15.98 -13.37 9.36
C PRO A 183 14.48 -13.32 9.04
N PHE A 184 13.96 -12.19 8.53
CA PHE A 184 12.55 -12.00 8.16
C PHE A 184 12.44 -11.18 6.87
N CYS A 185 13.05 -11.70 5.80
CA CYS A 185 13.33 -10.92 4.60
C CYS A 185 12.07 -10.53 3.80
N GLY A 186 10.94 -11.23 4.01
CA GLY A 186 9.69 -10.96 3.32
C GLY A 186 9.87 -10.97 1.80
N VAL A 187 9.50 -9.87 1.14
CA VAL A 187 9.69 -9.68 -0.32
C VAL A 187 11.11 -9.26 -0.71
N GLY A 188 12.09 -9.33 0.20
CA GLY A 188 13.51 -9.15 -0.10
C GLY A 188 13.98 -7.72 -0.31
N THR A 189 13.38 -6.74 0.38
CA THR A 189 13.78 -5.33 0.19
C THR A 189 15.19 -5.06 0.73
N THR A 190 15.51 -5.59 1.92
CA THR A 190 16.87 -5.49 2.50
C THR A 190 17.89 -6.14 1.57
N ASN A 191 17.63 -7.36 1.11
CA ASN A 191 18.53 -8.08 0.22
C ASN A 191 18.71 -7.38 -1.14
N LEU A 192 17.65 -6.80 -1.69
CA LEU A 192 17.74 -5.98 -2.90
C LEU A 192 18.63 -4.76 -2.68
N THR A 193 18.43 -4.03 -1.57
CA THR A 193 19.24 -2.84 -1.25
C THR A 193 20.70 -3.21 -1.01
N CYS A 194 20.98 -4.30 -0.30
CA CYS A 194 22.34 -4.83 -0.14
C CYS A 194 22.96 -5.14 -1.50
N LYS A 195 22.24 -5.86 -2.38
CA LYS A 195 22.70 -6.17 -3.74
C LYS A 195 23.00 -4.92 -4.57
N GLN A 196 22.13 -3.90 -4.52
CA GLN A 196 22.34 -2.63 -5.22
C GLN A 196 23.61 -1.88 -4.77
N ASN A 197 24.05 -2.11 -3.53
CA ASN A 197 25.25 -1.53 -2.96
C ASN A 197 26.46 -2.49 -2.97
N ALA A 198 26.37 -3.62 -3.67
CA ALA A 198 27.40 -4.67 -3.72
C ALA A 198 27.80 -5.21 -2.32
N ILE A 199 26.82 -5.33 -1.42
CA ILE A 199 26.98 -5.91 -0.09
C ILE A 199 26.33 -7.29 -0.09
N ASP A 200 27.05 -8.30 0.37
CA ASP A 200 26.52 -9.66 0.47
C ASP A 200 25.41 -9.73 1.51
N SER A 201 24.34 -10.48 1.21
CA SER A 201 23.22 -10.66 2.15
C SER A 201 22.58 -12.03 2.07
N ILE A 202 22.11 -12.52 3.22
CA ILE A 202 21.32 -13.74 3.36
C ILE A 202 19.96 -13.36 3.93
N GLY A 203 18.89 -13.75 3.23
CA GLY A 203 17.51 -13.50 3.67
C GLY A 203 16.79 -14.81 3.98
N LEU A 204 16.11 -14.87 5.12
CA LEU A 204 15.31 -16.02 5.54
C LEU A 204 13.85 -15.57 5.73
N ASP A 205 12.90 -16.40 5.33
CA ASP A 205 11.47 -16.21 5.60
C ASP A 205 10.77 -17.57 5.60
N SER A 206 9.75 -17.73 6.46
CA SER A 206 8.99 -18.97 6.54
C SER A 206 7.94 -19.11 5.43
N ASN A 207 7.51 -18.00 4.82
CA ASN A 207 6.51 -17.99 3.77
C ASN A 207 7.16 -18.27 2.39
N PRO A 208 6.83 -19.40 1.72
CA PRO A 208 7.42 -19.74 0.42
C PRO A 208 7.16 -18.70 -0.68
N LEU A 209 6.00 -18.01 -0.63
CA LEU A 209 5.67 -16.96 -1.59
C LEU A 209 6.52 -15.71 -1.39
N ALA A 210 6.82 -15.37 -0.14
CA ALA A 210 7.71 -14.26 0.20
C ALA A 210 9.14 -14.56 -0.28
N VAL A 211 9.63 -15.78 -0.01
CA VAL A 211 10.93 -16.27 -0.52
C VAL A 211 10.98 -16.22 -2.04
N LEU A 212 9.92 -16.66 -2.75
CA LEU A 212 9.85 -16.57 -4.20
C LEU A 212 9.93 -15.11 -4.69
N ALA A 213 9.13 -14.22 -4.10
CA ALA A 213 9.14 -12.81 -4.45
C ALA A 213 10.52 -12.17 -4.23
N SER A 214 11.16 -12.49 -3.10
CA SER A 214 12.53 -12.06 -2.76
C SER A 214 13.53 -12.56 -3.81
N LYS A 215 13.54 -13.87 -4.12
CA LYS A 215 14.42 -14.47 -5.13
C LYS A 215 14.26 -13.85 -6.51
N VAL A 216 13.02 -13.63 -6.95
CA VAL A 216 12.72 -12.96 -8.22
C VAL A 216 13.29 -11.54 -8.20
N LYS A 217 13.09 -10.80 -7.10
CA LYS A 217 13.56 -9.43 -6.97
C LYS A 217 15.09 -9.31 -6.94
N THR A 218 15.78 -10.31 -6.40
CA THR A 218 17.24 -10.32 -6.29
C THR A 218 17.94 -11.12 -7.39
N ALA A 219 17.22 -11.72 -8.34
CA ALA A 219 17.82 -12.44 -9.46
C ALA A 219 18.54 -11.49 -10.43
N ASN A 220 19.50 -12.04 -11.19
CA ASN A 220 20.13 -11.35 -12.31
C ASN A 220 19.39 -11.74 -13.59
N TYR A 221 18.82 -10.75 -14.27
CA TYR A 221 18.08 -10.98 -15.50
C TYR A 221 18.81 -10.41 -16.71
N ASN A 222 18.84 -11.19 -17.79
CA ASN A 222 19.13 -10.67 -19.12
C ASN A 222 17.88 -9.94 -19.63
N LEU A 223 17.92 -8.62 -19.70
CA LEU A 223 16.76 -7.78 -20.06
C LEU A 223 16.14 -8.14 -21.43
N PRO A 224 16.93 -8.29 -22.51
CA PRO A 224 16.41 -8.79 -23.79
C PRO A 224 15.65 -10.11 -23.69
N GLU A 225 16.23 -11.09 -23.00
CA GLU A 225 15.65 -12.42 -22.86
C GLU A 225 14.38 -12.40 -22.01
N LEU A 226 14.41 -11.69 -20.89
CA LEU A 226 13.26 -11.51 -20.00
C LEU A 226 12.10 -10.84 -20.75
N THR A 227 12.38 -9.82 -21.55
CA THR A 227 11.35 -9.13 -22.33
C THR A 227 10.69 -10.07 -23.34
N LYS A 228 11.48 -10.93 -23.99
CA LYS A 228 10.97 -11.97 -24.90
C LYS A 228 10.13 -13.01 -24.17
N ALA A 229 10.58 -13.45 -22.99
CA ALA A 229 9.87 -14.41 -22.15
C ALA A 229 8.52 -13.85 -21.69
N VAL A 230 8.48 -12.60 -21.21
CA VAL A 230 7.24 -11.92 -20.80
C VAL A 230 6.27 -11.79 -21.96
N LYS A 231 6.74 -11.35 -23.15
CA LYS A 231 5.90 -11.27 -24.36
C LYS A 231 5.30 -12.62 -24.76
N THR A 232 6.02 -13.71 -24.50
CA THR A 232 5.53 -15.08 -24.74
C THR A 232 4.54 -15.51 -23.67
N ALA A 233 4.85 -15.28 -22.39
CA ALA A 233 4.01 -15.65 -21.25
C ALA A 233 2.66 -14.93 -21.27
N LEU A 234 2.61 -13.66 -21.68
CA LEU A 234 1.36 -12.90 -21.82
C LEU A 234 0.42 -13.47 -22.88
N LYS A 235 0.92 -14.32 -23.80
CA LYS A 235 0.10 -15.02 -24.80
C LYS A 235 -0.44 -16.35 -24.29
N TRP A 236 0.01 -16.82 -23.13
CA TRP A 236 -0.44 -18.09 -22.59
C TRP A 236 -1.92 -18.01 -22.20
N LYS A 237 -2.70 -18.96 -22.69
CA LYS A 237 -4.06 -19.16 -22.21
C LYS A 237 -3.97 -19.95 -20.91
N PHE A 238 -4.28 -19.28 -19.80
CA PHE A 238 -4.42 -19.95 -18.52
C PHE A 238 -5.56 -20.96 -18.61
N LYS A 239 -5.24 -22.24 -18.42
CA LYS A 239 -6.23 -23.27 -18.11
C LYS A 239 -6.12 -23.56 -16.63
N LYS A 240 -7.25 -23.54 -15.92
CA LYS A 240 -7.27 -24.05 -14.55
C LYS A 240 -6.82 -25.52 -14.57
N PRO A 241 -6.00 -25.93 -13.59
CA PRO A 241 -5.64 -27.34 -13.41
C PRO A 241 -6.90 -28.18 -13.17
#